data_AF-A0A9R0XTU3-F1
#
_entry.id   AF-A0A9R0XTU3-F1
#
_cell.length_a   1.000
_cell.length_b   1.000
_cell.length_c   1.000
_cell.angle_alpha   90.00
_cell.angle_beta   90.00
_cell.angle_gamma   90.00
#
_symmetry.space_group_name_H-M   'P 1'
#
loop_
_entity.id
_entity.type
_entity.pdbx_description
1 polymer ?
#
loop_
_entity_poly.entity_id
_entity_poly.type
_entity_poly.pdbx_seq_one_letter_code
_entity_poly.pdbx_strand_id
1 'polypeptide(L)'
;MATISSPSMADLRGTVLPSNDAALNLSCVSRVPAAIVVPPSLARCGKTWGKTERKSETKAQILELMLYKEGEISGNSQGHVVGTPYAHNQKSILVDTPASEATRRITAFLGGLDLAAGRYDTPAHRLFGDLDTVFRGDIHNPTLGDAAGENGPRLPWHDMHCRLDGAAAYDVLKNFEQRWRRATAKHLKASKHGKDDALLKLQRIPWILSPVVADGEDDALRVLPEDDPRCWHAQVFRSVDAGSVKGFPRSWETEEMEARHLLCDKSLAVEQSIHAAYVAAIRAADRFVYLETERFLGSSYAWPAPFRHPGAGNLVPMEIALKAASKIRAGEDFAAYVVHRYRMSLWEEHLGGLAEVLKAPESPECVRLVNQVARENWDRYTDEGEVVETMQGHLMKYPVEVDHDGSVWPLTGHEFFPDVGGRVLGSTNKFPDHLTM
;
A
#
# COMPACT_ATOMS: atom_id res chain seq x y z
N MET A 1 1.78 1.00 -42.59
CA MET A 1 0.54 0.27 -42.31
C MET A 1 0.92 -1.15 -41.89
N ALA A 2 0.98 -1.41 -40.60
CA ALA A 2 1.14 -2.74 -40.05
C ALA A 2 0.17 -2.83 -38.86
N THR A 3 -0.85 -3.66 -39.04
CA THR A 3 -1.93 -3.95 -38.10
C THR A 3 -1.36 -4.74 -36.92
N ILE A 4 -1.44 -4.17 -35.72
CA ILE A 4 -1.16 -4.89 -34.46
C ILE A 4 -2.43 -5.67 -34.13
N SER A 5 -2.39 -6.99 -34.30
CA SER A 5 -3.45 -7.90 -33.84
C SER A 5 -3.32 -8.12 -32.33
N SER A 6 -4.40 -7.87 -31.60
CA SER A 6 -4.58 -8.25 -30.20
C SER A 6 -4.41 -9.77 -30.03
N PRO A 7 -3.70 -10.27 -29.00
CA PRO A 7 -3.67 -11.71 -28.74
C PRO A 7 -5.06 -12.19 -28.28
N SER A 8 -5.45 -13.36 -28.75
CA SER A 8 -6.72 -14.00 -28.39
C SER A 8 -6.66 -14.60 -26.99
N MET A 9 -7.82 -14.77 -26.36
CA MET A 9 -8.05 -15.23 -24.98
C MET A 9 -7.59 -16.68 -24.69
N ALA A 10 -6.90 -17.36 -25.62
CA ALA A 10 -6.53 -18.77 -25.52
C ALA A 10 -5.10 -19.04 -25.03
N ASP A 11 -4.22 -18.04 -24.94
CA ASP A 11 -2.78 -18.25 -24.71
C ASP A 11 -2.29 -18.10 -23.24
N LEU A 12 -3.19 -18.16 -22.25
CA LEU A 12 -2.83 -18.04 -20.81
C LEU A 12 -3.02 -19.34 -20.01
N ARG A 13 -2.84 -20.51 -20.63
CA ARG A 13 -2.82 -21.80 -19.91
C ARG A 13 -1.39 -22.35 -19.78
N GLY A 14 -0.80 -22.09 -18.61
CA GLY A 14 0.44 -22.68 -18.10
C GLY A 14 0.93 -21.79 -16.96
N THR A 15 1.22 -22.23 -15.75
CA THR A 15 1.46 -23.55 -15.14
C THR A 15 0.81 -23.53 -13.75
N VAL A 16 0.21 -24.65 -13.36
CA VAL A 16 -0.39 -24.87 -12.03
C VAL A 16 0.75 -25.03 -11.02
N LEU A 17 0.85 -24.12 -10.04
CA LEU A 17 1.63 -24.35 -8.83
C LEU A 17 0.87 -25.35 -7.94
N PRO A 18 1.55 -26.31 -7.28
CA PRO A 18 0.89 -27.31 -6.46
C PRO A 18 0.18 -26.65 -5.27
N SER A 19 -1.09 -27.01 -5.10
CA SER A 19 -1.93 -26.65 -3.95
C SER A 19 -1.41 -27.36 -2.70
N ASN A 20 -0.81 -26.61 -1.78
CA ASN A 20 -0.72 -27.03 -0.39
C ASN A 20 -1.79 -26.28 0.40
N ASP A 21 -2.76 -27.04 0.90
CA ASP A 21 -3.78 -26.60 1.85
C ASP A 21 -3.12 -26.17 3.15
N ALA A 22 -2.79 -24.87 3.25
CA ALA A 22 -2.54 -24.20 4.51
C ALA A 22 -3.58 -23.09 4.63
N ALA A 23 -4.59 -23.31 5.47
CA ALA A 23 -5.56 -22.30 5.83
C ALA A 23 -4.82 -21.04 6.30
N LEU A 24 -4.96 -19.93 5.56
CA LEU A 24 -4.52 -18.61 5.97
C LEU A 24 -5.32 -18.19 7.20
N ASN A 25 -4.85 -18.58 8.38
CA ASN A 25 -5.31 -18.01 9.64
C ASN A 25 -4.81 -16.56 9.70
N LEU A 26 -5.66 -15.62 9.27
CA LEU A 26 -5.53 -14.20 9.56
C LEU A 26 -5.72 -13.98 11.07
N SER A 27 -4.72 -14.35 11.86
CA SER A 27 -4.58 -13.88 13.23
C SER A 27 -3.78 -12.58 13.19
N CYS A 28 -4.49 -11.45 13.11
CA CYS A 28 -3.89 -10.16 13.42
C CYS A 28 -3.54 -10.16 14.90
N VAL A 29 -2.26 -10.28 15.24
CA VAL A 29 -1.78 -10.08 16.61
C VAL A 29 -1.88 -8.59 16.92
N SER A 30 -3.03 -8.17 17.42
CA SER A 30 -3.25 -6.86 18.04
C SER A 30 -2.56 -6.83 19.41
N ARG A 31 -1.22 -6.74 19.43
CA ARG A 31 -0.43 -6.34 20.61
C ARG A 31 1.02 -6.13 20.21
N VAL A 32 1.33 -4.94 19.70
CA VAL A 32 2.69 -4.38 19.83
C VAL A 32 2.70 -3.62 21.16
N PRO A 33 3.52 -4.02 22.16
CA PRO A 33 3.67 -3.22 23.37
C PRO A 33 4.49 -1.95 23.05
N ALA A 34 4.00 -0.82 23.56
CA ALA A 34 4.67 0.48 23.70
C ALA A 34 5.07 1.20 22.41
N ALA A 35 4.47 2.38 22.24
CA ALA A 35 4.83 3.41 21.30
C ALA A 35 6.34 3.69 21.28
N ILE A 36 6.93 3.68 20.09
CA ILE A 36 8.13 4.49 19.86
C ILE A 36 7.62 5.93 19.78
N VAL A 37 7.60 6.61 20.93
CA VAL A 37 7.41 8.06 20.98
C VAL A 37 8.63 8.66 20.29
N VAL A 38 8.48 9.10 19.05
CA VAL A 38 9.47 9.95 18.39
C VAL A 38 9.36 11.32 19.08
N PRO A 39 10.40 11.80 19.79
CA PRO A 39 10.32 13.08 20.48
C PRO A 39 10.02 14.21 19.48
N PRO A 40 9.22 15.23 19.87
CA PRO A 40 8.89 16.39 19.01
C PRO A 40 10.11 17.14 18.46
N SER A 41 11.30 16.90 19.02
CA SER A 41 12.56 17.48 18.55
C SER A 41 13.05 16.92 17.20
N LEU A 42 12.51 15.81 16.71
CA LEU A 42 12.85 15.24 15.39
C LEU A 42 11.95 15.73 14.25
N ALA A 43 10.78 16.34 14.55
CA ALA A 43 9.85 16.88 13.56
C ALA A 43 10.23 18.28 13.04
N ARG A 44 11.31 18.89 13.55
CA ARG A 44 11.83 20.18 13.08
C ARG A 44 13.29 20.05 12.64
N CYS A 45 13.55 19.61 11.42
CA CYS A 45 14.86 19.89 10.82
C CYS A 45 14.87 19.91 9.29
N GLY A 46 14.45 21.05 8.73
CA GLY A 46 14.83 21.50 7.38
C GLY A 46 16.15 22.29 7.37
N LYS A 47 17.10 22.02 8.27
CA LYS A 47 18.40 22.72 8.30
C LYS A 47 19.56 21.75 8.54
N THR A 48 20.59 21.94 7.72
CA THR A 48 21.89 21.26 7.70
C THR A 48 22.46 21.00 9.10
N TRP A 49 22.76 19.73 9.41
CA TRP A 49 23.43 19.35 10.66
C TRP A 49 24.89 19.80 10.67
N GLY A 50 25.19 20.75 11.56
CA GLY A 50 26.56 21.07 11.98
C GLY A 50 27.11 19.98 12.89
N LYS A 51 28.41 19.70 12.73
CA LYS A 51 29.20 18.83 13.61
C LYS A 51 29.07 19.31 15.06
N THR A 52 28.66 18.44 15.99
CA THR A 52 29.37 17.93 17.19
C THR A 52 28.35 17.54 18.26
N GLU A 53 28.33 16.26 18.68
CA GLU A 53 28.52 15.82 20.07
C GLU A 53 28.37 14.29 20.15
N ARG A 54 29.37 13.64 20.75
CA ARG A 54 29.41 12.21 21.08
C ARG A 54 29.22 12.10 22.59
N LYS A 55 28.09 11.54 23.06
CA LYS A 55 28.04 10.77 24.30
C LYS A 55 27.07 9.59 24.18
N SER A 56 27.42 8.57 24.95
CA SER A 56 27.00 7.18 24.93
C SER A 56 25.58 6.96 25.42
N GLU A 57 24.72 6.40 24.56
CA GLU A 57 23.58 5.55 24.89
C GLU A 57 23.12 4.87 23.58
N THR A 58 22.62 3.65 23.71
CA THR A 58 22.25 2.65 22.68
C THR A 58 21.94 3.21 21.29
N LYS A 59 22.93 3.19 20.39
CA LYS A 59 22.74 3.55 18.98
C LYS A 59 22.09 2.39 18.23
N ALA A 60 20.76 2.38 18.16
CA ALA A 60 20.10 1.85 16.96
C ALA A 60 20.60 2.71 15.79
N GLN A 61 21.40 2.14 14.88
CA GLN A 61 21.76 2.85 13.67
C GLN A 61 20.52 2.81 12.78
N ILE A 62 19.76 3.90 12.75
CA ILE A 62 18.70 4.06 11.75
C ILE A 62 19.40 3.94 10.39
N LEU A 63 19.10 2.87 9.66
CA LEU A 63 19.57 2.69 8.30
C LEU A 63 18.74 3.63 7.42
N GLU A 64 19.24 4.85 7.31
CA GLU A 64 18.95 5.88 6.30
C GLU A 64 17.52 5.91 5.73
N LEU A 65 16.71 6.86 6.19
CA LEU A 65 15.46 7.23 5.54
C LEU A 65 15.78 7.95 4.21
N MET A 66 15.42 7.35 3.08
CA MET A 66 15.31 8.11 1.83
C MET A 66 14.02 8.92 1.83
N LEU A 67 14.04 10.11 2.41
CA LEU A 67 13.07 11.16 2.06
C LEU A 67 13.56 11.81 0.77
N TYR A 68 12.96 11.41 -0.36
CA TYR A 68 13.25 12.06 -1.63
C TYR A 68 12.65 13.46 -1.61
N LYS A 69 13.47 14.47 -1.90
CA LYS A 69 12.98 15.81 -2.20
C LYS A 69 12.16 15.72 -3.48
N GLU A 70 10.88 16.12 -3.43
CA GLU A 70 10.05 16.28 -4.63
C GLU A 70 10.82 17.12 -5.65
N GLY A 71 10.91 16.65 -6.89
CA GLY A 71 11.35 17.50 -7.99
C GLY A 71 10.30 18.59 -8.18
N GLU A 72 10.72 19.85 -8.21
CA GLU A 72 9.82 20.97 -8.49
C GLU A 72 9.21 20.77 -9.89
N ILE A 73 7.89 20.60 -9.94
CA ILE A 73 7.12 20.67 -11.19
C ILE A 73 6.95 22.16 -11.50
N SER A 74 7.82 22.73 -12.32
CA SER A 74 7.63 24.09 -12.85
C SER A 74 6.78 24.03 -14.12
N GLY A 75 5.54 24.50 -14.06
CA GLY A 75 4.69 24.70 -15.23
C GLY A 75 4.93 26.09 -15.84
N ASN A 76 5.35 26.16 -17.10
CA ASN A 76 5.27 27.41 -17.86
C ASN A 76 3.84 27.56 -18.43
N SER A 77 3.41 28.78 -18.73
CA SER A 77 2.05 29.15 -19.21
C SER A 77 1.59 28.48 -20.53
N GLN A 78 2.33 27.50 -21.04
CA GLN A 78 2.03 26.66 -22.20
C GLN A 78 1.90 25.15 -21.88
N GLY A 79 1.83 24.73 -20.61
CA GLY A 79 1.40 23.37 -20.24
C GLY A 79 2.42 22.24 -20.52
N HIS A 80 3.69 22.56 -20.75
CA HIS A 80 4.74 21.55 -20.83
C HIS A 80 5.23 21.18 -19.42
N VAL A 81 4.92 19.97 -18.96
CA VAL A 81 5.51 19.37 -17.75
C VAL A 81 6.95 18.96 -18.09
N VAL A 82 7.93 19.55 -17.39
CA VAL A 82 9.34 19.16 -17.48
C VAL A 82 9.64 18.18 -16.34
N GLY A 83 9.81 16.89 -16.66
CA GLY A 83 10.05 15.81 -15.68
C GLY A 83 9.13 14.60 -15.88
N THR A 84 9.30 13.54 -15.09
CA THR A 84 8.36 12.40 -15.06
C THR A 84 7.23 12.71 -14.08
N PRO A 85 5.94 12.56 -14.44
CA PRO A 85 4.82 12.85 -13.53
C PRO A 85 4.62 11.79 -12.43
N TYR A 86 5.46 10.74 -12.41
CA TYR A 86 5.39 9.64 -11.48
C TYR A 86 6.31 9.85 -10.28
N ALA A 87 5.85 9.38 -9.12
CA ALA A 87 6.57 9.49 -7.85
C ALA A 87 7.14 8.14 -7.39
N HIS A 88 8.18 8.20 -6.58
CA HIS A 88 8.60 7.05 -5.78
C HIS A 88 7.70 6.92 -4.55
N ASN A 89 6.71 6.04 -4.61
CA ASN A 89 5.70 5.93 -3.55
C ASN A 89 5.97 4.82 -2.52
N GLN A 90 7.13 4.16 -2.55
CA GLN A 90 7.46 3.17 -1.52
C GLN A 90 7.76 3.85 -0.17
N LYS A 91 7.17 3.33 0.91
CA LYS A 91 7.52 3.70 2.28
C LYS A 91 8.18 2.51 2.95
N SER A 92 9.44 2.65 3.33
CA SER A 92 10.13 1.59 4.06
C SER A 92 11.18 2.14 5.01
N ILE A 93 11.33 1.50 6.16
CA ILE A 93 12.41 1.75 7.12
C ILE A 93 13.17 0.45 7.31
N LEU A 94 14.50 0.52 7.23
CA LEU A 94 15.38 -0.61 7.53
C LEU A 94 16.16 -0.26 8.79
N VAL A 95 16.24 -1.20 9.72
CA VAL A 95 17.02 -1.06 10.95
C VAL A 95 17.69 -2.38 11.28
N ASP A 96 18.86 -2.30 11.91
CA ASP A 96 19.45 -3.47 12.53
C ASP A 96 18.84 -3.67 13.94
N THR A 97 18.38 -4.89 14.22
CA THR A 97 17.79 -5.26 15.51
C THR A 97 18.52 -6.44 16.13
N PRO A 98 18.45 -6.64 17.46
CA PRO A 98 19.00 -7.84 18.08
C PRO A 98 18.40 -9.13 17.49
N ALA A 99 19.28 -10.09 17.16
CA ALA A 99 18.91 -11.46 16.78
C ALA A 99 19.29 -12.45 17.89
N SER A 100 20.42 -12.23 18.54
CA SER A 100 20.85 -12.92 19.76
C SER A 100 21.63 -11.94 20.65
N GLU A 101 22.24 -12.43 21.73
CA GLU A 101 23.15 -11.62 22.56
C GLU A 101 24.39 -11.13 21.78
N ALA A 102 24.84 -11.89 20.76
CA ALA A 102 26.06 -11.61 20.02
C ALA A 102 25.81 -11.15 18.58
N THR A 103 24.62 -11.36 18.04
CA THR A 103 24.29 -11.11 16.63
C THR A 103 23.08 -10.19 16.46
N ARG A 104 23.08 -9.49 15.33
CA ARG A 104 22.03 -8.58 14.90
C ARG A 104 21.47 -9.04 13.56
N ARG A 105 20.26 -8.61 13.22
CA ARG A 105 19.59 -8.89 11.94
C ARG A 105 19.04 -7.61 11.35
N ILE A 106 18.71 -7.65 10.07
CA ILE A 106 17.92 -6.58 9.45
C ILE A 106 16.44 -6.83 9.74
N THR A 107 15.76 -5.79 10.18
CA THR A 107 14.30 -5.71 10.29
C THR A 107 13.83 -4.61 9.35
N ALA A 108 12.79 -4.91 8.59
CA ALA A 108 12.17 -3.95 7.67
C ALA A 108 10.78 -3.55 8.17
N PHE A 109 10.40 -2.31 7.93
CA PHE A 109 9.03 -1.82 8.04
C PHE A 109 8.60 -1.34 6.66
N LEU A 110 7.41 -1.69 6.22
CA LEU A 110 6.83 -1.24 4.95
C LEU A 110 5.30 -1.22 5.00
N GLY A 111 4.67 -0.35 4.21
CA GLY A 111 3.21 -0.19 4.18
C GLY A 111 2.82 1.16 3.59
N GLY A 112 1.63 1.67 3.95
CA GLY A 112 1.12 2.95 3.46
C GLY A 112 1.59 4.18 4.25
N LEU A 113 2.01 4.00 5.52
CA LEU A 113 2.45 5.10 6.38
C LEU A 113 3.81 5.70 5.97
N ASP A 114 3.78 6.96 5.54
CA ASP A 114 4.95 7.84 5.49
C ASP A 114 5.30 8.37 6.90
N LEU A 115 6.59 8.62 7.17
CA LEU A 115 6.99 9.45 8.32
C LEU A 115 6.77 10.94 8.00
N ALA A 116 5.51 11.36 7.98
CA ALA A 116 5.07 12.69 7.59
C ALA A 116 3.94 13.23 8.47
N ALA A 117 3.70 14.53 8.40
CA ALA A 117 2.59 15.22 9.07
C ALA A 117 1.23 14.57 8.75
N GLY A 118 0.35 14.49 9.74
CA GLY A 118 -1.01 13.98 9.63
C GLY A 118 -1.15 12.46 9.60
N ARG A 119 -0.05 11.69 9.71
CA ARG A 119 -0.09 10.21 9.65
C ARG A 119 -0.30 9.56 11.01
N TYR A 120 0.02 10.25 12.09
CA TYR A 120 -0.20 9.71 13.43
C TYR A 120 -1.70 9.66 13.71
N ASP A 121 -2.19 8.48 14.06
CA ASP A 121 -3.57 8.28 14.48
C ASP A 121 -3.72 7.06 15.39
N THR A 122 -4.91 6.87 15.92
CA THR A 122 -5.35 5.71 16.69
C THR A 122 -6.73 5.30 16.17
N PRO A 123 -7.15 4.03 16.36
CA PRO A 123 -8.51 3.54 16.02
C PRO A 123 -9.69 4.40 16.49
N ALA A 124 -9.49 5.37 17.38
CA ALA A 124 -10.53 6.32 17.78
C ALA A 124 -10.84 7.41 16.74
N HIS A 125 -9.97 7.67 15.76
CA HIS A 125 -10.14 8.66 14.67
C HIS A 125 -10.75 10.00 15.10
N ARG A 126 -10.24 10.53 16.21
CA ARG A 126 -10.77 11.75 16.84
C ARG A 126 -10.77 12.89 15.83
N LEU A 127 -11.93 13.51 15.60
CA LEU A 127 -12.11 14.67 14.73
C LEU A 127 -11.77 15.99 15.44
N PHE A 128 -12.34 16.16 16.63
CA PHE A 128 -12.28 17.39 17.43
C PHE A 128 -11.70 17.16 18.84
N GLY A 129 -11.66 15.91 19.30
CA GLY A 129 -11.21 15.56 20.65
C GLY A 129 -9.69 15.53 20.78
N ASP A 130 -9.19 15.98 21.93
CA ASP A 130 -7.79 15.92 22.33
C ASP A 130 -6.81 16.57 21.34
N LEU A 131 -7.26 17.55 20.54
CA LEU A 131 -6.43 18.18 19.49
C LEU A 131 -5.18 18.90 20.06
N ASP A 132 -5.24 19.29 21.32
CA ASP A 132 -4.17 19.96 22.04
C ASP A 132 -3.15 19.00 22.68
N THR A 133 -3.30 17.68 22.44
CA THR A 133 -2.42 16.61 22.94
C THR A 133 -1.37 16.19 21.88
N VAL A 134 -1.38 14.92 21.46
CA VAL A 134 -0.51 14.33 20.43
C VAL A 134 -0.71 14.95 19.05
N PHE A 135 -1.88 15.56 18.80
CA PHE A 135 -2.19 16.25 17.55
C PHE A 135 -1.75 17.73 17.55
N ARG A 136 -1.23 18.25 18.66
CA ARG A 136 -0.84 19.67 18.76
C ARG A 136 0.26 19.98 17.74
N GLY A 137 -0.04 20.89 16.83
CA GLY A 137 0.86 21.28 15.74
C GLY A 137 0.88 20.31 14.55
N ASP A 138 -0.01 19.31 14.54
CA ASP A 138 -0.21 18.36 13.45
C ASP A 138 -1.71 18.10 13.18
N ILE A 139 -2.51 19.17 13.26
CA ILE A 139 -3.93 19.15 12.89
C ILE A 139 -4.01 19.21 11.37
N HIS A 140 -3.90 18.04 10.74
CA HIS A 140 -3.83 17.92 9.29
C HIS A 140 -5.22 17.78 8.67
N ASN A 141 -5.63 18.70 7.80
CA ASN A 141 -6.82 18.55 6.96
C ASN A 141 -6.63 19.23 5.59
N PRO A 142 -6.14 18.53 4.56
CA PRO A 142 -5.90 19.11 3.23
C PRO A 142 -7.19 19.47 2.48
N THR A 143 -8.34 18.91 2.86
CA THR A 143 -9.63 19.22 2.22
C THR A 143 -10.12 20.61 2.64
N LEU A 144 -10.01 20.94 3.92
CA LEU A 144 -10.43 22.23 4.47
C LEU A 144 -9.29 23.27 4.50
N GLY A 145 -8.03 22.82 4.43
CA GLY A 145 -6.87 23.69 4.54
C GLY A 145 -6.91 24.50 5.84
N ASP A 146 -6.63 25.81 5.73
CA ASP A 146 -6.64 26.73 6.87
C ASP A 146 -8.01 26.84 7.55
N ALA A 147 -9.11 26.46 6.88
CA ALA A 147 -10.46 26.54 7.45
C ALA A 147 -10.69 25.53 8.60
N ALA A 148 -9.92 24.45 8.70
CA ALA A 148 -9.97 23.57 9.86
C ALA A 148 -9.40 24.25 11.13
N GLY A 149 -8.43 25.14 10.98
CA GLY A 149 -7.79 25.84 12.09
C GLY A 149 -7.24 24.92 13.20
N GLU A 150 -7.04 25.46 14.40
CA GLU A 150 -6.55 24.70 15.56
C GLU A 150 -7.66 23.90 16.28
N ASN A 151 -8.92 24.11 15.91
CA ASN A 151 -10.08 23.48 16.54
C ASN A 151 -10.67 22.32 15.71
N GLY A 152 -10.13 22.07 14.52
CA GLY A 152 -10.54 20.98 13.65
C GLY A 152 -11.78 21.28 12.78
N PRO A 153 -12.33 20.25 12.11
CA PRO A 153 -11.95 18.85 12.25
C PRO A 153 -10.60 18.58 11.61
N ARG A 154 -9.75 17.78 12.26
CA ARG A 154 -8.64 17.15 11.53
C ARG A 154 -9.20 16.12 10.55
N LEU A 155 -8.38 15.69 9.60
CA LEU A 155 -8.64 14.57 8.69
C LEU A 155 -7.96 13.32 9.30
N PRO A 156 -8.67 12.43 10.03
CA PRO A 156 -8.14 11.15 10.46
C PRO A 156 -7.42 10.36 9.37
N TRP A 157 -6.42 9.60 9.80
CA TRP A 157 -5.55 8.81 8.95
C TRP A 157 -5.72 7.33 9.27
N HIS A 158 -6.40 6.63 8.36
CA HIS A 158 -6.42 5.18 8.32
C HIS A 158 -5.30 4.65 7.47
N ASP A 159 -4.53 3.71 7.99
CA ASP A 159 -3.51 3.04 7.20
C ASP A 159 -3.10 1.70 7.80
N MET A 160 -2.38 0.91 7.00
CA MET A 160 -1.76 -0.34 7.41
C MET A 160 -0.25 -0.29 7.17
N HIS A 161 0.49 -0.90 8.09
CA HIS A 161 1.92 -1.06 8.00
C HIS A 161 2.33 -2.38 8.62
N CYS A 162 3.38 -3.01 8.09
CA CYS A 162 3.91 -4.24 8.64
C CYS A 162 5.38 -4.10 9.02
N ARG A 163 5.80 -4.96 9.95
CA ARG A 163 7.19 -5.24 10.27
C ARG A 163 7.52 -6.61 9.70
N LEU A 164 8.62 -6.71 8.97
CA LEU A 164 9.20 -7.95 8.49
C LEU A 164 10.51 -8.23 9.21
N ASP A 165 10.61 -9.44 9.75
CA ASP A 165 11.85 -10.04 10.23
C ASP A 165 12.20 -11.27 9.36
N GLY A 166 13.44 -11.72 9.43
CA GLY A 166 13.92 -12.89 8.69
C GLY A 166 14.28 -12.57 7.23
N ALA A 167 14.34 -13.59 6.37
CA ALA A 167 14.84 -13.48 5.00
C ALA A 167 14.18 -12.37 4.18
N ALA A 168 12.85 -12.20 4.29
CA ALA A 168 12.10 -11.19 3.55
C ALA A 168 12.54 -9.74 3.85
N ALA A 169 13.08 -9.46 5.05
CA ALA A 169 13.62 -8.13 5.37
C ALA A 169 14.84 -7.78 4.50
N TYR A 170 15.61 -8.78 4.07
CA TYR A 170 16.78 -8.61 3.22
C TYR A 170 16.41 -8.39 1.75
N ASP A 171 15.23 -8.83 1.31
CA ASP A 171 14.68 -8.46 0.00
C ASP A 171 14.32 -6.98 -0.05
N VAL A 172 13.75 -6.44 1.04
CA VAL A 172 13.50 -5.00 1.18
C VAL A 172 14.82 -4.21 1.18
N LEU A 173 15.85 -4.71 1.88
CA LEU A 173 17.19 -4.15 1.82
C LEU A 173 17.73 -4.18 0.38
N LYS A 174 17.68 -5.31 -0.32
CA LYS A 174 18.13 -5.45 -1.71
C LYS A 174 17.44 -4.44 -2.62
N ASN A 175 16.12 -4.23 -2.46
CA ASN A 175 15.39 -3.18 -3.16
C ASN A 175 15.98 -1.79 -2.87
N PHE A 176 16.20 -1.44 -1.61
CA PHE A 176 16.84 -0.18 -1.22
C PHE A 176 18.22 -0.02 -1.86
N GLU A 177 19.08 -1.03 -1.78
CA GLU A 177 20.43 -0.96 -2.35
C GLU A 177 20.42 -0.76 -3.88
N GLN A 178 19.52 -1.46 -4.59
CA GLN A 178 19.37 -1.32 -6.03
C GLN A 178 18.97 0.12 -6.42
N ARG A 179 18.04 0.73 -5.66
CA ARG A 179 17.62 2.12 -5.85
C ARG A 179 18.73 3.10 -5.51
N TRP A 180 19.39 2.91 -4.37
CA TRP A 180 20.54 3.73 -3.94
C TRP A 180 21.63 3.78 -5.02
N ARG A 181 22.05 2.61 -5.52
CA ARG A 181 23.06 2.49 -6.58
C ARG A 181 22.62 3.18 -7.87
N ARG A 182 21.32 3.15 -8.19
CA ARG A 182 20.78 3.86 -9.37
C ARG A 182 20.83 5.38 -9.19
N ALA A 183 20.36 5.87 -8.04
CA ALA A 183 20.29 7.31 -7.75
C ALA A 183 21.68 7.95 -7.64
N THR A 184 22.65 7.24 -7.05
CA THR A 184 24.00 7.77 -6.79
C THR A 184 25.00 7.54 -7.93
N ALA A 185 24.62 6.79 -8.97
CA ALA A 185 25.50 6.40 -10.09
C ALA A 185 26.22 7.58 -10.78
N LYS A 186 25.62 8.77 -10.80
CA LYS A 186 26.23 9.98 -11.39
C LYS A 186 27.16 10.72 -10.42
N HIS A 187 26.83 10.72 -9.13
CA HIS A 187 27.61 11.40 -8.08
C HIS A 187 28.89 10.63 -7.73
N LEU A 188 28.85 9.30 -7.75
CA LEU A 188 30.01 8.46 -7.43
C LEU A 188 31.06 8.43 -8.55
N LYS A 189 30.67 8.63 -9.82
CA LYS A 189 31.61 8.74 -10.95
C LYS A 189 32.50 9.99 -10.90
N ALA A 190 32.11 11.01 -10.13
CA ALA A 190 32.88 12.24 -9.97
C ALA A 190 33.96 12.14 -8.87
N SER A 191 33.95 11.07 -8.05
CA SER A 191 34.94 10.87 -7.00
C SER A 191 36.11 10.02 -7.51
N LYS A 192 37.24 10.65 -7.81
CA LYS A 192 38.48 9.95 -8.21
C LYS A 192 39.19 9.23 -7.04
N HIS A 193 38.74 9.36 -5.79
CA HIS A 193 39.46 8.87 -4.59
C HIS A 193 38.56 8.42 -3.41
N GLY A 194 37.30 8.06 -3.63
CA GLY A 194 36.39 7.73 -2.52
C GLY A 194 36.04 6.25 -2.47
N LYS A 195 36.42 5.55 -1.40
CA LYS A 195 35.81 4.26 -1.07
C LYS A 195 34.29 4.44 -1.02
N ASP A 196 33.58 3.66 -1.82
CA ASP A 196 32.12 3.56 -1.79
C ASP A 196 31.69 2.84 -0.49
N ASP A 197 31.71 3.61 0.61
CA ASP A 197 31.37 3.20 1.98
C ASP A 197 30.04 3.84 2.45
N ALA A 198 29.26 4.46 1.55
CA ALA A 198 27.96 5.04 1.90
C ALA A 198 26.90 3.96 2.16
N LEU A 199 26.95 2.85 1.41
CA LEU A 199 26.10 1.69 1.61
C LEU A 199 26.82 0.67 2.51
N LEU A 200 26.15 0.18 3.54
CA LEU A 200 26.68 -0.93 4.34
C LEU A 200 26.88 -2.17 3.45
N LYS A 201 28.02 -2.83 3.61
CA LYS A 201 28.32 -4.11 2.96
C LYS A 201 28.23 -5.19 4.02
N LEU A 202 27.08 -5.85 4.13
CA LEU A 202 26.82 -6.82 5.20
C LEU A 202 27.87 -7.93 5.25
N GLN A 203 28.46 -8.32 4.11
CA GLN A 203 29.54 -9.31 4.05
C GLN A 203 30.80 -8.88 4.82
N ARG A 204 30.96 -7.58 5.12
CA ARG A 204 32.07 -7.02 5.90
C ARG A 204 31.73 -6.84 7.39
N ILE A 205 30.52 -7.22 7.82
CA ILE A 205 30.01 -7.01 9.18
C ILE A 205 29.57 -8.36 9.76
N PRO A 206 30.49 -9.16 10.33
CA PRO A 206 30.21 -10.55 10.69
C PRO A 206 29.19 -10.73 11.83
N TRP A 207 28.95 -9.70 12.63
CA TRP A 207 27.93 -9.72 13.71
C TRP A 207 26.53 -9.33 13.23
N ILE A 208 26.35 -8.93 11.97
CA ILE A 208 25.03 -8.79 11.35
C ILE A 208 24.81 -10.03 10.49
N LEU A 209 23.74 -10.76 10.79
CA LEU A 209 23.32 -11.91 10.00
C LEU A 209 23.07 -11.46 8.56
N SER A 210 23.53 -12.26 7.61
CA SER A 210 23.37 -12.02 6.18
C SER A 210 22.84 -13.30 5.55
N PRO A 211 22.03 -13.21 4.48
CA PRO A 211 21.73 -14.38 3.66
C PRO A 211 23.06 -14.94 3.17
N VAL A 212 23.39 -16.18 3.54
CA VAL A 212 24.61 -16.85 3.05
C VAL A 212 24.29 -17.37 1.65
N VAL A 213 25.15 -17.07 0.67
CA VAL A 213 24.98 -17.51 -0.74
C VAL A 213 25.44 -18.96 -0.93
N ALA A 214 25.55 -19.77 0.12
CA ALA A 214 26.16 -21.10 0.04
C ALA A 214 25.25 -22.16 0.67
N ASP A 215 24.83 -23.08 -0.19
CA ASP A 215 24.53 -24.49 0.09
C ASP A 215 23.70 -24.79 1.36
N GLY A 216 22.42 -24.45 1.29
CA GLY A 216 21.39 -25.39 1.73
C GLY A 216 20.75 -25.22 3.10
N GLU A 217 21.15 -24.26 3.94
CA GLU A 217 20.44 -24.00 5.21
C GLU A 217 20.19 -22.50 5.43
N ASP A 218 18.95 -22.07 5.17
CA ASP A 218 18.41 -20.72 5.45
C ASP A 218 18.14 -20.49 6.96
N ASP A 219 18.73 -21.34 7.82
CA ASP A 219 18.40 -21.42 9.24
C ASP A 219 18.88 -20.17 10.01
N ALA A 220 19.97 -19.54 9.58
CA ALA A 220 20.55 -18.39 10.27
C ALA A 220 19.63 -17.15 10.28
N LEU A 221 18.72 -17.00 9.31
CA LEU A 221 17.75 -15.91 9.25
C LEU A 221 16.35 -16.31 9.74
N ARG A 222 16.15 -17.59 10.03
CA ARG A 222 14.87 -18.11 10.51
C ARG A 222 14.57 -17.51 11.89
N VAL A 223 13.37 -16.93 12.03
CA VAL A 223 12.94 -16.26 13.27
C VAL A 223 12.23 -17.24 14.21
N LEU A 224 11.44 -18.15 13.64
CA LEU A 224 10.68 -19.18 14.35
C LEU A 224 10.83 -20.52 13.61
N PRO A 225 10.75 -21.66 14.32
CA PRO A 225 10.69 -22.98 13.70
C PRO A 225 9.57 -23.08 12.65
N GLU A 226 9.75 -23.91 11.61
CA GLU A 226 8.75 -24.07 10.54
C GLU A 226 7.41 -24.62 11.02
N ASP A 227 7.42 -25.44 12.07
CA ASP A 227 6.24 -26.01 12.71
C ASP A 227 5.59 -25.06 13.73
N ASP A 228 6.19 -23.90 14.01
CA ASP A 228 5.59 -22.90 14.89
C ASP A 228 4.38 -22.24 14.19
N PRO A 229 3.18 -22.27 14.78
CA PRO A 229 1.98 -21.70 14.16
C PRO A 229 2.03 -20.17 13.98
N ARG A 230 3.02 -19.50 14.58
CA ARG A 230 3.27 -18.06 14.41
C ARG A 230 4.30 -17.79 13.31
N CYS A 231 4.89 -18.81 12.71
CA CYS A 231 5.81 -18.68 11.57
C CYS A 231 5.06 -18.21 10.33
N TRP A 232 5.70 -17.33 9.54
CA TRP A 232 5.14 -16.80 8.31
C TRP A 232 6.09 -17.08 7.14
N HIS A 233 5.54 -17.55 6.04
CA HIS A 233 6.19 -17.46 4.73
C HIS A 233 5.83 -16.13 4.09
N ALA A 234 6.82 -15.31 3.79
CA ALA A 234 6.63 -13.98 3.23
C ALA A 234 7.41 -13.84 1.92
N GLN A 235 6.77 -13.23 0.92
CA GLN A 235 7.40 -12.87 -0.35
C GLN A 235 7.22 -11.36 -0.57
N VAL A 236 8.31 -10.67 -0.95
CA VAL A 236 8.28 -9.23 -1.23
C VAL A 236 8.00 -9.00 -2.71
N PHE A 237 7.02 -8.16 -2.99
CA PHE A 237 6.62 -7.75 -4.34
C PHE A 237 6.87 -6.25 -4.54
N ARG A 238 7.03 -5.82 -5.80
CA ARG A 238 7.20 -4.40 -6.15
C ARG A 238 6.66 -4.05 -7.53
N SER A 239 6.54 -2.74 -7.76
CA SER A 239 6.27 -2.12 -9.06
C SER A 239 7.40 -1.16 -9.37
N VAL A 240 8.28 -1.49 -10.32
CA VAL A 240 9.48 -0.69 -10.61
C VAL A 240 10.06 -0.97 -11.98
N ASP A 241 10.80 -0.02 -12.53
CA ASP A 241 11.49 -0.15 -13.82
C ASP A 241 13.03 -0.03 -13.69
N ALA A 242 13.72 -0.39 -14.76
CA ALA A 242 15.16 -0.22 -14.91
C ALA A 242 15.63 1.26 -14.86
N GLY A 243 14.70 2.21 -14.94
CA GLY A 243 14.95 3.63 -14.71
C GLY A 243 15.21 3.95 -13.24
N SER A 244 14.61 3.18 -12.34
CA SER A 244 14.56 3.41 -10.89
C SER A 244 15.51 2.52 -10.08
N VAL A 245 15.97 1.40 -10.66
CA VAL A 245 16.88 0.45 -10.01
C VAL A 245 18.12 0.14 -10.84
N LYS A 246 19.19 -0.30 -10.17
CA LYS A 246 20.40 -0.83 -10.80
C LYS A 246 20.36 -2.36 -10.75
N GLY A 247 20.80 -3.02 -11.83
CA GLY A 247 20.96 -4.48 -11.88
C GLY A 247 19.88 -5.22 -12.68
N PHE A 248 18.88 -4.50 -13.22
CA PHE A 248 17.97 -5.07 -14.21
C PHE A 248 18.69 -5.29 -15.55
N PRO A 249 18.37 -6.38 -16.27
CA PRO A 249 18.82 -6.58 -17.64
C PRO A 249 18.27 -5.50 -18.58
N ARG A 250 18.82 -5.44 -19.77
CA ARG A 250 18.28 -4.69 -20.90
C ARG A 250 17.04 -5.40 -21.43
N SER A 251 16.12 -4.64 -22.00
CA SER A 251 14.85 -5.17 -22.50
C SER A 251 15.00 -6.18 -23.65
N TRP A 252 16.17 -6.25 -24.30
CA TRP A 252 16.48 -7.22 -25.35
C TRP A 252 17.21 -8.47 -24.85
N GLU A 253 17.57 -8.54 -23.56
CA GLU A 253 18.16 -9.73 -22.93
C GLU A 253 17.02 -10.67 -22.48
N THR A 254 16.32 -11.25 -23.45
CA THR A 254 15.03 -11.94 -23.23
C THR A 254 15.10 -13.10 -22.24
N GLU A 255 16.17 -13.90 -22.27
CA GLU A 255 16.36 -15.02 -21.34
C GLU A 255 16.49 -14.54 -19.88
N GLU A 256 17.23 -13.45 -19.63
CA GLU A 256 17.40 -12.90 -18.28
C GLU A 256 16.13 -12.17 -17.81
N MET A 257 15.40 -11.53 -18.72
CA MET A 257 14.08 -10.95 -18.46
C MET A 257 13.09 -12.02 -18.00
N GLU A 258 12.98 -13.12 -18.74
CA GLU A 258 12.08 -14.23 -18.44
C GLU A 258 12.45 -14.93 -17.13
N ALA A 259 13.73 -15.22 -16.92
CA ALA A 259 14.23 -15.86 -15.69
C ALA A 259 13.97 -15.04 -14.42
N ARG A 260 13.69 -13.73 -14.55
CA ARG A 260 13.36 -12.82 -13.44
C ARG A 260 11.92 -12.35 -13.47
N HIS A 261 11.08 -12.90 -14.34
CA HIS A 261 9.68 -12.50 -14.53
C HIS A 261 9.49 -11.01 -14.80
N LEU A 262 10.40 -10.41 -15.56
CA LEU A 262 10.35 -9.01 -15.96
C LEU A 262 9.62 -8.85 -17.30
N LEU A 263 8.90 -7.74 -17.44
CA LEU A 263 8.20 -7.34 -18.66
C LEU A 263 8.96 -6.24 -19.39
N CYS A 264 8.79 -6.17 -20.71
CA CYS A 264 9.29 -5.05 -21.50
C CYS A 264 8.17 -4.01 -21.67
N ASP A 265 8.39 -2.80 -21.17
CA ASP A 265 7.54 -1.64 -21.46
C ASP A 265 8.41 -0.46 -21.90
N LYS A 266 8.07 0.17 -23.04
CA LYS A 266 8.81 1.28 -23.65
C LYS A 266 10.33 1.05 -23.67
N SER A 267 10.75 -0.17 -24.01
CA SER A 267 12.17 -0.59 -24.05
C SER A 267 12.89 -0.56 -22.69
N LEU A 268 12.15 -0.63 -21.59
CA LEU A 268 12.67 -0.80 -20.24
C LEU A 268 12.23 -2.15 -19.69
N ALA A 269 13.11 -2.74 -18.89
CA ALA A 269 12.72 -3.84 -18.03
C ALA A 269 11.85 -3.30 -16.89
N VAL A 270 10.69 -3.90 -16.69
CA VAL A 270 9.70 -3.51 -15.69
C VAL A 270 9.29 -4.73 -14.88
N GLU A 271 9.27 -4.58 -13.57
CA GLU A 271 8.70 -5.55 -12.65
C GLU A 271 7.31 -5.08 -12.23
N GLN A 272 6.32 -5.96 -12.37
CA GLN A 272 4.92 -5.74 -11.97
C GLN A 272 4.45 -6.83 -10.99
N SER A 273 5.34 -7.26 -10.10
CA SER A 273 5.10 -8.39 -9.22
C SER A 273 4.01 -8.12 -8.17
N ILE A 274 3.76 -6.85 -7.79
CA ILE A 274 2.58 -6.48 -6.98
C ILE A 274 1.29 -6.83 -7.73
N HIS A 275 1.17 -6.43 -8.99
CA HIS A 275 -0.03 -6.69 -9.79
C HIS A 275 -0.24 -8.20 -9.98
N ALA A 276 0.81 -8.94 -10.30
CA ALA A 276 0.76 -10.39 -10.42
C ALA A 276 0.32 -11.08 -9.11
N ALA A 277 0.84 -10.64 -7.96
CA ALA A 277 0.46 -11.17 -6.65
C ALA A 277 -1.02 -10.91 -6.32
N TYR A 278 -1.53 -9.69 -6.60
CA TYR A 278 -2.95 -9.38 -6.47
C TYR A 278 -3.83 -10.33 -7.30
N VAL A 279 -3.50 -10.51 -8.58
CA VAL A 279 -4.23 -11.41 -9.48
C VAL A 279 -4.21 -12.85 -8.97
N ALA A 280 -3.04 -13.34 -8.54
CA ALA A 280 -2.90 -14.68 -8.00
C ALA A 280 -3.75 -14.88 -6.72
N ALA A 281 -3.70 -13.93 -5.78
CA ALA A 281 -4.47 -13.98 -4.55
C ALA A 281 -6.00 -13.97 -4.82
N ILE A 282 -6.47 -13.12 -5.72
CA ILE A 282 -7.89 -13.04 -6.09
C ILE A 282 -8.34 -14.35 -6.76
N ARG A 283 -7.54 -14.91 -7.67
CA ARG A 283 -7.85 -16.18 -8.33
C ARG A 283 -7.84 -17.36 -7.37
N ALA A 284 -6.98 -17.34 -6.35
CA ALA A 284 -6.92 -18.36 -5.30
C ALA A 284 -8.01 -18.20 -4.24
N ALA A 285 -8.63 -17.02 -4.11
CA ALA A 285 -9.64 -16.77 -3.09
C ALA A 285 -10.83 -17.74 -3.23
N ASP A 286 -11.18 -18.36 -2.10
CA ASP A 286 -12.23 -19.38 -2.02
C ASP A 286 -13.52 -18.86 -1.38
N ARG A 287 -13.40 -18.11 -0.27
CA ARG A 287 -14.54 -17.63 0.53
C ARG A 287 -14.83 -16.15 0.29
N PHE A 288 -13.82 -15.30 0.44
CA PHE A 288 -14.02 -13.86 0.27
C PHE A 288 -12.75 -13.15 -0.14
N VAL A 289 -12.91 -11.92 -0.63
CA VAL A 289 -11.82 -10.93 -0.78
C VAL A 289 -12.19 -9.70 0.03
N TYR A 290 -11.22 -9.21 0.80
CA TYR A 290 -11.32 -7.95 1.53
C TYR A 290 -10.21 -7.02 1.06
N LEU A 291 -10.58 -5.86 0.52
CA LEU A 291 -9.66 -4.89 -0.06
C LEU A 291 -9.90 -3.51 0.54
N GLU A 292 -8.92 -3.02 1.30
CA GLU A 292 -8.83 -1.61 1.68
C GLU A 292 -7.81 -0.93 0.77
N THR A 293 -8.23 0.11 0.06
CA THR A 293 -7.35 0.82 -0.87
C THR A 293 -7.73 2.29 -1.00
N GLU A 294 -6.70 3.15 -1.08
CA GLU A 294 -6.85 4.57 -1.37
C GLU A 294 -7.48 4.82 -2.75
N ARG A 295 -7.30 3.89 -3.70
CA ARG A 295 -7.83 4.00 -5.07
C ARG A 295 -8.33 2.66 -5.55
N PHE A 296 -9.51 2.65 -6.17
CA PHE A 296 -10.07 1.46 -6.80
C PHE A 296 -10.52 1.78 -8.23
N LEU A 297 -9.60 1.60 -9.18
CA LEU A 297 -9.81 1.89 -10.59
C LEU A 297 -8.93 0.95 -11.41
N GLY A 298 -9.45 0.46 -12.53
CA GLY A 298 -8.72 -0.45 -13.39
C GLY A 298 -9.60 -1.18 -14.39
N SER A 299 -8.96 -2.09 -15.12
CA SER A 299 -9.56 -2.91 -16.15
C SER A 299 -10.27 -2.09 -17.24
N SER A 300 -9.68 -0.94 -17.59
CA SER A 300 -10.28 0.03 -18.51
C SER A 300 -10.45 -0.46 -19.95
N TYR A 301 -9.80 -1.57 -20.30
CA TYR A 301 -10.04 -2.31 -21.55
C TYR A 301 -11.47 -2.88 -21.64
N ALA A 302 -12.14 -3.09 -20.50
CA ALA A 302 -13.49 -3.63 -20.43
C ALA A 302 -14.57 -2.57 -20.13
N TRP A 303 -14.21 -1.29 -20.02
CA TRP A 303 -15.20 -0.24 -19.78
C TRP A 303 -16.13 -0.06 -21.00
N PRO A 304 -17.37 0.41 -20.77
CA PRO A 304 -18.29 0.78 -21.84
C PRO A 304 -17.73 1.88 -22.75
N ALA A 305 -18.13 1.88 -24.02
CA ALA A 305 -17.84 2.99 -24.92
C ALA A 305 -18.59 4.27 -24.45
N PRO A 306 -18.04 5.47 -24.64
CA PRO A 306 -16.75 5.78 -25.27
C PRO A 306 -15.55 5.76 -24.32
N PHE A 307 -15.72 5.37 -23.06
CA PHE A 307 -14.71 5.48 -22.00
C PHE A 307 -13.65 4.37 -22.01
N ARG A 308 -13.79 3.36 -22.88
CA ARG A 308 -12.79 2.30 -23.04
C ARG A 308 -11.42 2.91 -23.38
N HIS A 309 -10.47 2.70 -22.49
CA HIS A 309 -9.14 3.31 -22.58
C HIS A 309 -8.06 2.30 -22.18
N PRO A 310 -6.86 2.29 -22.80
CA PRO A 310 -5.80 1.36 -22.41
C PRO A 310 -5.00 1.78 -21.16
N GLY A 311 -5.22 2.99 -20.63
CA GLY A 311 -4.38 3.60 -19.59
C GLY A 311 -4.44 2.97 -18.20
N ALA A 312 -5.59 2.41 -17.80
CA ALA A 312 -5.77 1.74 -16.50
C ALA A 312 -5.90 0.22 -16.68
N GLY A 313 -4.91 -0.38 -17.34
CA GLY A 313 -4.95 -1.79 -17.77
C GLY A 313 -4.79 -2.85 -16.67
N ASN A 314 -4.73 -2.48 -15.39
CA ASN A 314 -4.59 -3.46 -14.32
C ASN A 314 -5.82 -4.40 -14.27
N LEU A 315 -5.59 -5.67 -13.97
CA LEU A 315 -6.63 -6.71 -13.98
C LEU A 315 -7.47 -6.78 -12.69
N VAL A 316 -7.11 -6.03 -11.64
CA VAL A 316 -7.64 -6.25 -10.28
C VAL A 316 -9.18 -6.16 -10.21
N PRO A 317 -9.83 -5.10 -10.71
CA PRO A 317 -11.30 -5.04 -10.69
C PRO A 317 -11.97 -6.17 -11.47
N MET A 318 -11.45 -6.51 -12.65
CA MET A 318 -12.01 -7.57 -13.48
C MET A 318 -11.84 -8.95 -12.86
N GLU A 319 -10.69 -9.25 -12.25
CA GLU A 319 -10.46 -10.53 -11.58
C GLU A 319 -11.42 -10.73 -10.40
N ILE A 320 -11.71 -9.66 -9.62
CA ILE A 320 -12.71 -9.71 -8.55
C ILE A 320 -14.10 -10.02 -9.13
N ALA A 321 -14.51 -9.30 -10.18
CA ALA A 321 -15.81 -9.49 -10.81
C ALA A 321 -15.95 -10.91 -11.40
N LEU A 322 -14.92 -11.41 -12.08
CA LEU A 322 -14.91 -12.75 -12.67
C LEU A 322 -14.88 -13.85 -11.61
N LYS A 323 -14.16 -13.65 -10.49
CA LYS A 323 -14.17 -14.56 -9.35
C LYS A 323 -15.57 -14.66 -8.75
N ALA A 324 -16.21 -13.54 -8.43
CA ALA A 324 -17.59 -13.53 -7.93
C ALA A 324 -18.56 -14.23 -8.91
N ALA A 325 -18.48 -13.89 -10.21
CA ALA A 325 -19.32 -14.52 -11.23
C ALA A 325 -19.09 -16.04 -11.36
N SER A 326 -17.85 -16.51 -11.16
CA SER A 326 -17.55 -17.95 -11.16
C SER A 326 -18.18 -18.68 -9.97
N LYS A 327 -18.14 -18.08 -8.78
CA LYS A 327 -18.73 -18.64 -7.56
C LYS A 327 -20.25 -18.68 -7.63
N ILE A 328 -20.88 -17.63 -8.16
CA ILE A 328 -22.32 -17.61 -8.47
C ILE A 328 -22.71 -18.76 -9.42
N ARG A 329 -21.95 -18.95 -10.52
CA ARG A 329 -22.22 -20.06 -11.47
C ARG A 329 -22.05 -21.44 -10.84
N ALA A 330 -21.18 -21.57 -9.85
CA ALA A 330 -20.97 -22.81 -9.09
C ALA A 330 -22.03 -23.02 -7.99
N GLY A 331 -22.84 -22.00 -7.66
CA GLY A 331 -23.76 -22.04 -6.53
C GLY A 331 -23.03 -21.98 -5.18
N GLU A 332 -21.84 -21.39 -5.15
CA GLU A 332 -21.01 -21.26 -3.96
C GLU A 332 -21.09 -19.83 -3.40
N ASP A 333 -21.18 -19.71 -2.08
CA ASP A 333 -21.12 -18.42 -1.40
C ASP A 333 -19.74 -17.77 -1.56
N PHE A 334 -19.74 -16.50 -1.95
CA PHE A 334 -18.53 -15.70 -2.05
C PHE A 334 -18.84 -14.21 -1.87
N ALA A 335 -17.99 -13.51 -1.12
CA ALA A 335 -18.14 -12.07 -0.90
C ALA A 335 -16.88 -11.28 -1.32
N ALA A 336 -17.09 -10.11 -1.90
CA ALA A 336 -16.03 -9.15 -2.16
C ALA A 336 -16.36 -7.84 -1.44
N TYR A 337 -15.51 -7.46 -0.49
CA TYR A 337 -15.59 -6.22 0.27
C TYR A 337 -14.53 -5.27 -0.26
N VAL A 338 -14.94 -4.21 -0.95
CA VAL A 338 -14.03 -3.16 -1.45
C VAL A 338 -14.32 -1.89 -0.68
N VAL A 339 -13.35 -1.46 0.12
CA VAL A 339 -13.44 -0.30 1.00
C VAL A 339 -12.52 0.79 0.44
N HIS A 340 -13.12 1.91 0.04
CA HIS A 340 -12.41 3.09 -0.49
C HIS A 340 -12.00 4.04 0.65
N ARG A 341 -11.09 5.00 0.38
CA ARG A 341 -10.65 6.07 1.30
C ARG A 341 -11.72 6.48 2.33
N TYR A 342 -11.24 6.79 3.53
CA TYR A 342 -12.01 7.19 4.70
C TYR A 342 -12.69 6.04 5.48
N ARG A 343 -11.83 5.43 6.32
CA ARG A 343 -12.03 4.72 7.63
C ARG A 343 -12.51 3.25 7.65
N MET A 344 -11.98 2.30 8.45
CA MET A 344 -10.74 2.04 9.22
C MET A 344 -10.64 0.55 9.69
N SER A 345 -9.51 -0.12 9.48
CA SER A 345 -9.26 -1.58 9.54
C SER A 345 -9.51 -2.33 10.86
N LEU A 346 -10.62 -3.07 10.86
CA LEU A 346 -10.80 -4.50 11.16
C LEU A 346 -12.28 -4.68 11.47
N TRP A 347 -12.84 -5.86 11.24
CA TRP A 347 -14.28 -6.11 11.43
C TRP A 347 -14.80 -5.62 12.79
N GLU A 348 -14.01 -5.77 13.85
CA GLU A 348 -14.32 -5.26 15.19
C GLU A 348 -14.37 -3.73 15.26
N GLU A 349 -13.40 -3.03 14.67
CA GLU A 349 -13.35 -1.57 14.65
C GLU A 349 -14.45 -1.00 13.75
N HIS A 350 -14.59 -1.54 12.53
CA HIS A 350 -15.56 -1.12 11.53
C HIS A 350 -17.00 -1.25 12.01
N LEU A 351 -17.28 -2.31 12.78
CA LEU A 351 -18.64 -2.67 13.20
C LEU A 351 -18.88 -2.43 14.69
N GLY A 352 -17.92 -1.87 15.42
CA GLY A 352 -18.02 -1.60 16.86
C GLY A 352 -18.13 -2.85 17.74
N GLY A 353 -17.67 -4.01 17.25
CA GLY A 353 -17.68 -5.27 17.98
C GLY A 353 -17.53 -6.51 17.10
N LEU A 354 -17.20 -7.65 17.70
CA LEU A 354 -17.09 -8.93 17.00
C LEU A 354 -18.42 -9.71 17.10
N ALA A 355 -19.20 -9.72 16.01
CA ALA A 355 -20.35 -10.63 15.91
C ALA A 355 -19.91 -12.03 15.43
N GLU A 356 -20.61 -13.08 15.84
CA GLU A 356 -20.25 -14.46 15.45
C GLU A 356 -20.31 -14.66 13.92
N VAL A 357 -21.25 -13.96 13.27
CA VAL A 357 -21.45 -14.01 11.82
C VAL A 357 -20.23 -13.53 11.03
N LEU A 358 -19.37 -12.70 11.62
CA LEU A 358 -18.16 -12.15 11.00
C LEU A 358 -17.08 -13.22 10.77
N LYS A 359 -17.22 -14.40 11.38
CA LYS A 359 -16.36 -15.57 11.12
C LYS A 359 -16.68 -16.29 9.80
N ALA A 360 -17.81 -15.95 9.18
CA ALA A 360 -18.19 -16.40 7.84
C ALA A 360 -18.44 -15.20 6.90
N PRO A 361 -17.38 -14.46 6.50
CA PRO A 361 -17.49 -13.27 5.66
C PRO A 361 -18.20 -13.49 4.33
N GLU A 362 -18.16 -14.70 3.79
CA GLU A 362 -18.83 -15.09 2.56
C GLU A 362 -20.34 -15.23 2.69
N SER A 363 -20.84 -15.44 3.92
CA SER A 363 -22.24 -15.78 4.15
C SER A 363 -23.17 -14.60 3.86
N PRO A 364 -24.37 -14.87 3.29
CA PRO A 364 -25.38 -13.83 3.07
C PRO A 364 -25.76 -13.08 4.35
N GLU A 365 -25.80 -13.76 5.50
CA GLU A 365 -26.08 -13.17 6.81
C GLU A 365 -25.03 -12.12 7.17
N CYS A 366 -23.76 -12.45 6.94
CA CYS A 366 -22.64 -11.57 7.22
C CYS A 366 -22.66 -10.33 6.33
N VAL A 367 -22.84 -10.53 5.02
CA VAL A 367 -22.94 -9.44 4.04
C VAL A 367 -24.12 -8.52 4.36
N ARG A 368 -25.28 -9.08 4.78
CA ARG A 368 -26.45 -8.28 5.19
C ARG A 368 -26.16 -7.43 6.42
N LEU A 369 -25.51 -7.98 7.44
CA LEU A 369 -25.13 -7.23 8.64
C LEU A 369 -24.17 -6.08 8.31
N VAL A 370 -23.10 -6.36 7.57
CA VAL A 370 -22.11 -5.35 7.19
C VAL A 370 -22.77 -4.21 6.41
N ASN A 371 -23.63 -4.54 5.43
CA ASN A 371 -24.36 -3.55 4.65
C ASN A 371 -25.40 -2.79 5.48
N GLN A 372 -26.01 -3.42 6.48
CA GLN A 372 -26.93 -2.75 7.41
C GLN A 372 -26.19 -1.70 8.23
N VAL A 373 -25.09 -2.07 8.90
CA VAL A 373 -24.28 -1.14 9.70
C VAL A 373 -23.79 0.02 8.83
N ALA A 374 -23.31 -0.27 7.62
CA ALA A 374 -22.85 0.75 6.67
C ALA A 374 -23.95 1.75 6.28
N ARG A 375 -25.19 1.29 6.11
CA ARG A 375 -26.34 2.15 5.80
C ARG A 375 -26.77 2.98 6.99
N GLU A 376 -26.94 2.36 8.16
CA GLU A 376 -27.34 3.09 9.37
C GLU A 376 -26.31 4.15 9.77
N ASN A 377 -25.02 3.87 9.60
CA ASN A 377 -23.98 4.86 9.82
C ASN A 377 -24.00 5.99 8.78
N TRP A 378 -24.29 5.68 7.52
CA TRP A 378 -24.49 6.73 6.50
C TRP A 378 -25.66 7.64 6.90
N ASP A 379 -26.80 7.07 7.29
CA ASP A 379 -27.99 7.82 7.70
C ASP A 379 -27.66 8.74 8.89
N ARG A 380 -26.98 8.23 9.93
CA ARG A 380 -26.50 9.02 11.08
C ARG A 380 -25.50 10.10 10.68
N TYR A 381 -24.60 9.81 9.74
CA TYR A 381 -23.57 10.75 9.28
C TYR A 381 -24.18 11.93 8.52
N THR A 382 -25.26 11.70 7.77
CA THR A 382 -25.95 12.73 6.98
C THR A 382 -27.15 13.36 7.69
N ASP A 383 -27.46 12.96 8.93
CA ASP A 383 -28.57 13.53 9.67
C ASP A 383 -28.30 15.00 10.03
N GLU A 384 -29.17 15.89 9.55
CA GLU A 384 -29.15 17.34 9.85
C GLU A 384 -29.92 17.69 11.14
N GLY A 385 -30.37 16.68 11.90
CA GLY A 385 -31.04 16.84 13.18
C GLY A 385 -30.17 17.49 14.28
N GLU A 386 -30.83 18.00 15.33
CA GLU A 386 -30.13 18.67 16.45
C GLU A 386 -29.38 17.70 17.38
N VAL A 387 -29.73 16.41 17.35
CA VAL A 387 -29.11 15.37 18.20
C VAL A 387 -28.10 14.57 17.38
N VAL A 388 -26.82 14.73 17.69
CA VAL A 388 -25.76 13.93 17.07
C VAL A 388 -25.73 12.54 17.70
N GLU A 389 -26.21 11.54 16.98
CA GLU A 389 -26.03 10.14 17.35
C GLU A 389 -24.61 9.66 17.06
N THR A 390 -24.07 8.80 17.94
CA THR A 390 -22.76 8.17 17.69
C THR A 390 -22.94 7.02 16.70
N MET A 391 -22.10 6.97 15.66
CA MET A 391 -22.07 5.85 14.71
C MET A 391 -21.64 4.54 15.38
N GLN A 392 -22.12 3.41 14.87
CA GLN A 392 -21.64 2.09 15.26
C GLN A 392 -20.36 1.77 14.48
N GLY A 393 -19.20 1.95 15.11
CA GLY A 393 -17.93 1.86 14.37
C GLY A 393 -17.85 2.95 13.30
N HIS A 394 -17.13 2.68 12.22
CA HIS A 394 -16.78 3.70 11.22
C HIS A 394 -17.16 3.36 9.78
N LEU A 395 -17.65 2.14 9.52
CA LEU A 395 -17.99 1.73 8.17
C LEU A 395 -19.25 2.46 7.70
N MET A 396 -19.17 3.10 6.53
CA MET A 396 -20.29 3.77 5.89
C MET A 396 -20.49 3.26 4.47
N LYS A 397 -21.75 3.26 4.01
CA LYS A 397 -22.09 2.97 2.62
C LYS A 397 -21.46 4.06 1.74
N TYR A 398 -20.72 3.65 0.71
CA TYR A 398 -20.31 4.59 -0.33
C TYR A 398 -21.56 5.14 -1.03
N PRO A 399 -21.72 6.47 -1.24
CA PRO A 399 -23.01 7.10 -1.52
C PRO A 399 -23.53 6.93 -2.95
N VAL A 400 -23.56 5.68 -3.42
CA VAL A 400 -24.07 5.27 -4.72
C VAL A 400 -25.13 4.18 -4.60
N GLU A 401 -25.96 4.11 -5.62
CA GLU A 401 -26.89 3.04 -5.90
C GLU A 401 -26.49 2.32 -7.18
N VAL A 402 -26.79 1.02 -7.24
CA VAL A 402 -26.53 0.19 -8.41
C VAL A 402 -27.87 -0.38 -8.84
N ASP A 403 -28.28 -0.08 -10.07
CA ASP A 403 -29.52 -0.57 -10.65
C ASP A 403 -29.37 -2.03 -11.13
N HIS A 404 -30.48 -2.68 -11.44
CA HIS A 404 -30.54 -4.09 -11.86
C HIS A 404 -29.71 -4.41 -13.12
N ASP A 405 -29.43 -3.41 -13.96
CA ASP A 405 -28.60 -3.52 -15.16
C ASP A 405 -27.10 -3.25 -14.90
N GLY A 406 -26.73 -2.91 -13.67
CA GLY A 406 -25.38 -2.54 -13.25
C GLY A 406 -25.03 -1.06 -13.40
N SER A 407 -25.97 -0.22 -13.85
CA SER A 407 -25.79 1.23 -13.90
C SER A 407 -25.61 1.81 -12.49
N VAL A 408 -24.68 2.75 -12.33
CA VAL A 408 -24.34 3.36 -11.04
C VAL A 408 -24.84 4.81 -10.99
N TRP A 409 -25.59 5.14 -9.94
CA TRP A 409 -26.17 6.46 -9.69
C TRP A 409 -25.74 6.98 -8.32
N PRO A 410 -25.71 8.31 -8.08
CA PRO A 410 -25.59 8.80 -6.71
C PRO A 410 -26.82 8.37 -5.89
N LEU A 411 -26.68 8.24 -4.57
CA LEU A 411 -27.83 8.12 -3.68
C LEU A 411 -28.78 9.32 -3.89
N THR A 412 -30.08 9.07 -3.86
CA THR A 412 -31.10 10.12 -4.07
C THR A 412 -30.91 11.24 -3.05
N GLY A 413 -30.76 12.48 -3.52
CA GLY A 413 -30.51 13.65 -2.68
C GLY A 413 -29.05 13.86 -2.25
N HIS A 414 -28.14 12.99 -2.69
CA HIS A 414 -26.71 13.03 -2.35
C HIS A 414 -25.84 13.00 -3.62
N GLU A 415 -26.14 13.87 -4.58
CA GLU A 415 -25.32 14.03 -5.81
C GLU A 415 -23.92 14.57 -5.51
N PHE A 416 -23.75 15.22 -4.36
CA PHE A 416 -22.49 15.76 -3.84
C PHE A 416 -22.19 15.19 -2.46
N PHE A 417 -20.91 15.11 -2.09
CA PHE A 417 -20.55 14.75 -0.71
C PHE A 417 -21.02 15.82 0.28
N PRO A 418 -21.50 15.44 1.47
CA PRO A 418 -21.89 16.38 2.52
C PRO A 418 -20.78 17.39 2.86
N ASP A 419 -21.17 18.61 3.20
CA ASP A 419 -20.34 19.76 3.63
C ASP A 419 -19.32 20.30 2.61
N VAL A 420 -18.44 19.43 2.10
CA VAL A 420 -17.31 19.80 1.25
C VAL A 420 -17.67 19.84 -0.24
N GLY A 421 -18.80 19.24 -0.61
CA GLY A 421 -19.24 19.13 -1.99
C GLY A 421 -18.39 18.17 -2.82
N GLY A 422 -18.36 18.39 -4.13
CA GLY A 422 -17.75 17.46 -5.08
C GLY A 422 -18.71 16.33 -5.46
N ARG A 423 -18.81 16.05 -6.76
CA ARG A 423 -19.79 15.10 -7.28
C ARG A 423 -19.41 13.67 -6.88
N VAL A 424 -20.36 12.91 -6.34
CA VAL A 424 -20.11 11.52 -5.91
C VAL A 424 -19.64 10.62 -7.07
N LEU A 425 -20.26 10.76 -8.24
CA LEU A 425 -19.84 10.06 -9.46
C LEU A 425 -18.64 10.71 -10.17
N GLY A 426 -18.08 11.77 -9.59
CA GLY A 426 -17.05 12.58 -10.21
C GLY A 426 -17.52 13.30 -11.47
N SER A 427 -16.54 13.76 -12.25
CA SER A 427 -16.74 14.35 -13.57
C SER A 427 -15.52 14.11 -14.44
N THR A 428 -15.72 14.08 -15.76
CA THR A 428 -14.60 14.11 -16.70
C THR A 428 -13.80 15.41 -16.50
N ASN A 429 -12.51 15.33 -16.74
CA ASN A 429 -11.59 16.45 -16.57
C ASN A 429 -10.72 16.61 -17.82
N LYS A 430 -9.94 17.69 -17.87
CA LYS A 430 -9.03 18.00 -19.00
C LYS A 430 -7.61 17.46 -18.78
N PHE A 431 -7.35 16.80 -17.65
CA PHE A 431 -6.04 16.21 -17.41
C PHE A 431 -5.88 14.95 -18.25
N PRO A 432 -4.67 14.68 -18.76
CA PRO A 432 -4.38 13.42 -19.41
C PRO A 432 -4.64 12.23 -18.50
N ASP A 433 -5.22 11.16 -19.06
CA ASP A 433 -5.55 9.92 -18.33
C ASP A 433 -4.33 9.35 -17.57
N HIS A 434 -3.12 9.42 -18.14
CA HIS A 434 -1.91 8.91 -17.47
C HIS A 434 -1.52 9.66 -16.19
N LEU A 435 -2.17 10.78 -15.85
CA LEU A 435 -1.99 11.48 -14.57
C LEU A 435 -3.06 11.09 -13.53
N THR A 436 -4.20 10.56 -13.97
CA THR A 436 -5.38 10.34 -13.13
C THR A 436 -5.76 8.87 -12.98
N MET A 437 -5.14 7.98 -13.76
CA MET A 437 -5.38 6.53 -13.83
C MET A 437 -4.34 5.70 -13.08
#